data_AF-A0A2N2IGC8-F1
#
_entry.id   AF-A0A2N2IGC8-F1
#
_cell.length_a   1.000
_cell.length_b   1.000
_cell.length_c   1.000
_cell.angle_alpha   90.00
_cell.angle_beta   90.00
_cell.angle_gamma   90.00
#
_symmetry.space_group_name_H-M   'P 1'
#
loop_
_entity.id
_entity.type
_entity.pdbx_description
1 polymer ?
#
loop_
_entity_poly.entity_id
_entity_poly.type
_entity_poly.pdbx_seq_one_letter_code
_entity_poly.pdbx_strand_id
1 'polypeptide(L)'
;RRLHDEKTLPVYVLVDNDPWGFYIYSVLKFGSINLAFESERMAIPKARFLGLSSFDREKFDLPSVVTIALNKEDEKRARQIMNYPWFKEKRWQNEMKKMMDSKVKLELEALSSRGISFISEKYLPEKIRNDDYLD
;
A
#
# COMPACT_ATOMS: atom_id res chain seq x y z
N ARG A 1 -10.10 9.69 10.06
CA ARG A 1 -10.28 11.12 9.72
C ARG A 1 -10.27 12.03 10.96
N ARG A 2 -11.22 11.95 11.89
CA ARG A 2 -11.30 12.85 13.06
C ARG A 2 -9.98 13.01 13.84
N LEU A 3 -9.29 11.91 14.13
CA LEU A 3 -7.96 11.97 14.78
C LEU A 3 -6.92 12.77 13.97
N HIS A 4 -6.95 12.68 12.64
CA HIS A 4 -6.07 13.46 11.77
C HIS A 4 -6.42 14.95 11.83
N ASP A 5 -7.71 15.28 11.67
CA ASP A 5 -8.17 16.67 11.58
C ASP A 5 -8.09 17.39 12.95
N GLU A 6 -8.55 16.74 14.02
CA GLU A 6 -8.68 17.33 15.35
C GLU A 6 -7.37 17.32 16.15
N LYS A 7 -6.46 16.37 15.87
CA LYS A 7 -5.19 16.19 16.61
C LYS A 7 -3.96 16.40 15.75
N THR A 8 -4.14 16.73 14.47
CA THR A 8 -3.04 17.00 13.51
C THR A 8 -2.07 15.81 13.40
N LEU A 9 -2.58 14.59 13.56
CA LEU A 9 -1.77 13.36 13.53
C LEU A 9 -1.57 12.88 12.09
N PRO A 10 -0.34 12.51 11.67
CA PRO A 10 -0.14 11.91 10.36
C PRO A 10 -0.82 10.54 10.28
N VAL A 11 -1.30 10.18 9.09
CA VAL A 11 -1.96 8.89 8.83
C VAL A 11 -1.12 8.11 7.83
N TYR A 12 -0.54 7.01 8.31
CA TYR A 12 0.18 6.05 7.49
C TYR A 12 -0.68 4.80 7.33
N VAL A 13 -0.72 4.27 6.11
CA VAL A 13 -1.49 3.09 5.75
C VAL A 13 -0.53 1.96 5.41
N LEU A 14 -0.61 0.87 6.16
CA LEU A 14 0.12 -0.37 5.94
C LEU A 14 -0.89 -1.47 5.61
N VAL A 15 -0.77 -2.07 4.44
CA VAL A 15 -1.66 -3.09 3.86
C VAL A 15 -0.83 -4.13 3.09
N ASP A 16 -1.46 -5.20 2.61
CA ASP A 16 -0.75 -6.19 1.78
C ASP A 16 -0.27 -5.58 0.44
N ASN A 17 0.79 -6.15 -0.12
CA ASN A 17 1.28 -5.79 -1.45
C ASN A 17 0.50 -6.55 -2.52
N ASP A 18 -0.75 -6.15 -2.73
CA ASP A 18 -1.60 -6.70 -3.77
C ASP A 18 -2.61 -5.64 -4.28
N PRO A 19 -3.38 -5.94 -5.34
CA PRO A 19 -4.37 -5.01 -5.86
C PRO A 19 -5.44 -4.61 -4.84
N TRP A 20 -5.78 -5.49 -3.88
CA TRP A 20 -6.79 -5.21 -2.87
C TRP A 20 -6.26 -4.26 -1.80
N GLY A 21 -5.00 -4.39 -1.38
CA GLY A 21 -4.29 -3.44 -0.53
C GLY A 21 -4.27 -2.04 -1.14
N PHE A 22 -3.90 -1.92 -2.43
CA PHE A 22 -3.98 -0.63 -3.15
C PHE A 22 -5.40 -0.07 -3.17
N TYR A 23 -6.42 -0.92 -3.32
CA TYR A 23 -7.82 -0.49 -3.27
C TYR A 23 -8.22 0.00 -1.88
N ILE A 24 -7.87 -0.70 -0.80
CA ILE A 24 -8.12 -0.28 0.58
C ILE A 24 -7.51 1.10 0.84
N TYR A 25 -6.25 1.30 0.44
CA TYR A 25 -5.61 2.60 0.52
C TYR A 25 -6.37 3.68 -0.26
N SER A 26 -6.78 3.37 -1.49
CA SER A 26 -7.52 4.31 -2.34
C SER A 26 -8.82 4.77 -1.70
N VAL A 27 -9.55 3.86 -1.05
CA VAL A 27 -10.80 4.17 -0.36
C VAL A 27 -10.53 5.05 0.87
N LEU A 28 -9.44 4.78 1.63
CA LEU A 28 -9.08 5.63 2.76
C LEU A 28 -8.70 7.05 2.34
N LYS A 29 -7.97 7.21 1.23
CA LYS A 29 -7.45 8.51 0.80
C LYS A 29 -8.44 9.34 -0.02
N PHE A 30 -9.09 8.71 -1.00
CA PHE A 30 -9.95 9.38 -1.99
C PHE A 30 -11.42 9.08 -1.79
N GLY A 31 -11.75 8.06 -1.00
CA GLY A 31 -13.10 7.58 -0.84
C GLY A 31 -13.47 6.44 -1.80
N SER A 32 -14.55 5.74 -1.46
CA SER A 32 -15.18 4.73 -2.30
C SER A 32 -16.01 5.38 -3.40
N ILE A 33 -15.74 4.99 -4.65
CA ILE A 33 -16.52 5.37 -5.83
C ILE A 33 -18.00 4.98 -5.66
N ASN A 34 -18.26 3.81 -5.06
CA ASN A 34 -19.61 3.25 -4.94
C ASN A 34 -20.44 3.94 -3.83
N LEU A 35 -19.81 4.71 -2.94
CA LEU A 35 -20.46 5.39 -1.82
C LEU A 35 -20.21 6.90 -1.86
N ALA A 36 -20.08 7.48 -3.06
CA ALA A 36 -19.64 8.85 -3.30
C ALA A 36 -20.30 9.90 -2.38
N PHE A 37 -21.60 9.75 -2.09
CA PHE A 37 -22.37 10.69 -1.25
C PHE A 37 -21.91 10.74 0.22
N GLU A 38 -21.49 9.61 0.79
CA GLU A 38 -20.95 9.50 2.15
C GLU A 38 -19.41 9.62 2.15
N SER A 39 -18.79 9.27 1.03
CA SER A 39 -17.37 8.97 0.99
C SER A 39 -16.45 10.20 0.99
N GLU A 40 -16.87 11.33 0.43
CA GLU A 40 -16.07 12.57 0.49
C GLU A 40 -15.87 13.04 1.93
N ARG A 41 -16.87 12.80 2.81
CA ARG A 41 -16.80 13.17 4.23
C ARG A 41 -15.95 12.21 5.06
N MET A 42 -15.63 11.03 4.56
CA MET A 42 -14.88 10.01 5.32
C MET A 42 -13.42 9.86 4.87
N ALA A 43 -13.10 10.31 3.66
CA ALA A 43 -11.77 10.27 3.10
C ALA A 43 -10.74 11.05 3.95
N ILE A 44 -9.48 10.62 3.86
CA ILE A 44 -8.32 11.23 4.51
C ILE A 44 -7.31 11.60 3.41
N PRO A 45 -7.45 12.76 2.75
CA PRO A 45 -6.62 13.12 1.59
C PRO A 45 -5.10 13.14 1.88
N LYS A 46 -4.72 13.37 3.14
CA LYS A 46 -3.31 13.36 3.60
C LYS A 46 -2.81 11.99 4.06
N ALA A 47 -3.58 10.91 3.83
CA ALA A 47 -3.12 9.55 4.10
C ALA A 47 -1.95 9.17 3.18
N ARG A 48 -0.96 8.51 3.76
CA ARG A 48 0.30 8.13 3.12
C ARG A 48 0.39 6.62 3.04
N PHE A 49 0.67 6.07 1.88
CA PHE A 49 0.85 4.64 1.70
C PHE A 49 2.26 4.27 2.16
N LEU A 50 2.36 3.64 3.33
CA LEU A 50 3.65 3.21 3.88
C LEU A 50 4.10 1.89 3.27
N GLY A 51 3.16 1.05 2.84
CA GLY A 51 3.47 -0.24 2.25
C GLY A 51 2.35 -1.23 2.50
N LEU A 52 2.60 -2.52 2.32
CA LEU A 52 3.84 -3.13 1.86
C LEU A 52 4.07 -2.76 0.38
N SER A 53 5.23 -2.17 0.08
CA SER A 53 5.57 -1.77 -1.28
C SER A 53 6.10 -2.96 -2.09
N SER A 54 5.89 -2.94 -3.40
CA SER A 54 6.45 -3.91 -4.34
C SER A 54 7.97 -3.85 -4.44
N PHE A 55 8.61 -2.81 -3.89
CA PHE A 55 10.06 -2.71 -3.73
C PHE A 55 10.55 -3.23 -2.37
N ASP A 56 9.66 -3.40 -1.39
CA ASP A 56 10.06 -3.74 -0.02
C ASP A 56 10.67 -5.14 0.08
N ARG A 57 10.28 -6.07 -0.79
CA ARG A 57 10.91 -7.40 -0.84
C ARG A 57 12.42 -7.31 -1.04
N GLU A 58 12.85 -6.54 -2.04
CA GLU A 58 14.27 -6.37 -2.37
C GLU A 58 14.96 -5.53 -1.31
N LYS A 59 14.30 -4.46 -0.85
CA LYS A 59 14.85 -3.54 0.15
C LYS A 59 15.11 -4.21 1.51
N PHE A 60 14.21 -5.09 1.94
CA PHE A 60 14.26 -5.74 3.24
C PHE A 60 14.68 -7.21 3.18
N ASP A 61 15.13 -7.67 2.02
CA ASP A 61 15.61 -9.03 1.79
C ASP A 61 14.62 -10.08 2.31
N LEU A 62 13.36 -9.94 1.87
CA LEU A 62 12.29 -10.88 2.19
C LEU A 62 12.47 -12.16 1.35
N PRO A 63 12.48 -13.35 1.99
CA PRO A 63 12.68 -14.63 1.30
C PRO A 63 11.68 -14.86 0.17
N SER A 64 12.07 -15.59 -0.86
CA SER A 64 11.14 -15.96 -1.95
C SER A 64 9.97 -16.84 -1.48
N VAL A 65 10.16 -17.61 -0.41
CA VAL A 65 9.14 -18.52 0.14
C VAL A 65 7.92 -17.79 0.73
N VAL A 66 8.05 -16.51 1.09
CA VAL A 66 6.92 -15.71 1.60
C VAL A 66 6.15 -14.98 0.50
N THR A 67 6.47 -15.27 -0.77
CA THR A 67 5.81 -14.64 -1.91
C THR A 67 4.74 -15.52 -2.50
N ILE A 68 3.64 -14.91 -2.94
CA ILE A 68 2.51 -15.58 -3.54
C ILE A 68 2.43 -15.16 -5.00
N ALA A 69 2.30 -16.11 -5.93
CA ALA A 69 2.16 -15.78 -7.34
C ALA A 69 0.85 -15.01 -7.60
N LEU A 70 0.90 -13.97 -8.43
CA LEU A 70 -0.31 -13.29 -8.88
C LEU A 70 -1.16 -14.26 -9.70
N ASN A 71 -2.46 -14.30 -9.42
CA ASN A 71 -3.40 -15.01 -10.26
C ASN A 71 -3.98 -14.07 -11.34
N LYS A 72 -4.75 -14.63 -12.29
CA LYS A 72 -5.36 -13.85 -13.38
C LYS A 72 -6.31 -12.76 -12.90
N GLU A 73 -6.98 -12.97 -11.77
CA GLU A 73 -7.89 -12.00 -11.18
C GLU A 73 -7.11 -10.83 -10.57
N ASP A 74 -6.02 -11.11 -9.86
CA ASP A 74 -5.10 -10.11 -9.32
C ASP A 74 -4.55 -9.24 -10.46
N GLU A 75 -4.04 -9.85 -11.53
CA GLU A 75 -3.52 -9.12 -12.69
C GLU A 75 -4.58 -8.23 -13.35
N LYS A 76 -5.80 -8.75 -13.52
CA LYS A 76 -6.93 -7.99 -14.07
C LYS A 76 -7.27 -6.81 -13.16
N ARG A 77 -7.32 -7.03 -11.84
CA ARG A 77 -7.65 -6.00 -10.85
C ARG A 77 -6.57 -4.93 -10.77
N ALA A 78 -5.30 -5.31 -10.80
CA ALA A 78 -4.16 -4.38 -10.84
C ALA A 78 -4.30 -3.41 -12.04
N ARG A 79 -4.57 -3.94 -13.24
CA ARG A 79 -4.76 -3.12 -14.45
C ARG A 79 -5.96 -2.18 -14.34
N GLN A 80 -7.03 -2.56 -13.65
CA GLN A 80 -8.16 -1.66 -13.39
C GLN A 80 -7.76 -0.52 -12.46
N ILE A 81 -7.07 -0.84 -11.36
CA ILE A 81 -6.63 0.14 -10.36
C ILE A 81 -5.61 1.12 -10.95
N MET A 82 -4.67 0.64 -11.76
CA MET A 82 -3.74 1.49 -12.53
C MET A 82 -4.45 2.48 -13.46
N ASN A 83 -5.73 2.26 -13.76
CA ASN A 83 -6.53 3.16 -14.57
C ASN A 83 -7.33 4.19 -13.79
N TYR A 84 -7.34 4.13 -12.46
CA TYR A 84 -8.01 5.14 -11.64
C TYR A 84 -7.32 6.52 -11.79
N PRO A 85 -8.08 7.63 -11.82
CA PRO A 85 -7.50 8.96 -12.06
C PRO A 85 -6.40 9.34 -11.08
N TRP A 86 -6.57 9.02 -9.80
CA TRP A 86 -5.61 9.34 -8.72
C TRP A 86 -4.37 8.45 -8.69
N PHE A 87 -4.36 7.35 -9.44
CA PHE A 87 -3.17 6.50 -9.55
C PHE A 87 -2.37 6.74 -10.83
N LYS A 88 -2.70 7.79 -11.61
CA LYS A 88 -1.97 8.13 -12.84
C LYS A 88 -0.60 8.76 -12.60
N GLU A 89 -0.28 9.16 -11.38
CA GLU A 89 1.05 9.67 -11.05
C GLU A 89 2.13 8.61 -11.29
N LYS A 90 3.30 9.06 -11.78
CA LYS A 90 4.45 8.20 -12.12
C LYS A 90 4.87 7.28 -10.97
N ARG A 91 4.86 7.75 -9.72
CA ARG A 91 5.26 6.95 -8.55
C ARG A 91 4.34 5.74 -8.36
N TRP A 92 3.03 5.96 -8.43
CA TRP A 92 2.01 4.91 -8.35
C TRP A 92 2.04 3.94 -9.54
N GLN A 93 2.25 4.45 -10.75
CA GLN A 93 2.41 3.59 -11.92
C GLN A 93 3.65 2.70 -11.81
N ASN A 94 4.76 3.24 -11.29
CA ASN A 94 5.99 2.47 -11.06
C ASN A 94 5.78 1.38 -10.00
N GLU A 95 5.09 1.70 -8.89
CA GLU A 95 4.75 0.77 -7.82
C GLU A 95 3.96 -0.43 -8.36
N MET A 96 2.83 -0.19 -9.02
CA MET A 96 1.99 -1.26 -9.56
C MET A 96 2.66 -2.00 -10.71
N LYS A 97 3.47 -1.31 -11.53
CA LYS A 97 4.24 -1.96 -12.59
C LYS A 97 5.28 -2.91 -11.98
N LYS A 98 5.98 -2.53 -10.90
CA LYS A 98 6.92 -3.41 -10.20
C LYS A 98 6.25 -4.70 -9.73
N MET A 99 5.03 -4.61 -9.18
CA MET A 99 4.22 -5.79 -8.81
C MET A 99 3.91 -6.67 -10.02
N MET A 100 3.44 -6.07 -11.11
CA MET A 100 3.06 -6.79 -12.34
C MET A 100 4.26 -7.45 -13.03
N ASP A 101 5.43 -6.78 -13.02
CA ASP A 101 6.67 -7.29 -13.61
C ASP A 101 7.26 -8.43 -12.76
N SER A 102 7.15 -8.35 -11.42
CA SER A 102 7.62 -9.40 -10.51
C SER A 102 6.70 -10.63 -10.48
N LYS A 103 5.43 -10.45 -10.88
CA LYS A 103 4.37 -11.47 -10.87
C LYS A 103 4.10 -12.10 -9.50
N VAL A 104 4.44 -11.38 -8.43
CA VAL A 104 4.20 -11.83 -7.06
C VAL A 104 3.53 -10.74 -6.23
N LYS A 105 2.77 -11.18 -5.24
CA LYS A 105 2.23 -10.39 -4.14
C LYS A 105 2.82 -10.84 -2.80
N LEU A 106 2.66 -10.01 -1.79
CA LEU A 106 3.13 -10.25 -0.43
C LEU A 106 2.03 -9.89 0.58
N GLU A 107 1.84 -10.75 1.55
CA GLU A 107 1.02 -10.46 2.73
C GLU A 107 1.89 -9.76 3.80
N LEU A 108 1.28 -8.99 4.71
CA LEU A 108 2.00 -8.33 5.80
C LEU A 108 2.74 -9.33 6.70
N GLU A 109 2.20 -10.53 6.86
CA GLU A 109 2.81 -11.65 7.57
C GLU A 109 4.19 -12.02 7.00
N ALA A 110 4.47 -11.70 5.73
CA ALA A 110 5.78 -11.90 5.11
C ALA A 110 6.89 -11.15 5.88
N LEU A 111 6.59 -10.01 6.51
CA LEU A 111 7.56 -9.26 7.32
C LEU A 111 7.99 -10.03 8.58
N SER A 112 7.13 -10.91 9.10
CA SER A 112 7.43 -11.76 10.26
C SER A 112 8.52 -12.78 9.97
N SER A 113 8.82 -13.08 8.70
CA SER A 113 9.92 -13.97 8.32
C SER A 113 11.30 -13.42 8.71
N ARG A 114 11.38 -12.11 9.00
CA ARG A 114 12.59 -11.44 9.50
C ARG A 114 12.63 -11.36 11.03
N GLY A 115 11.66 -11.95 11.72
CA GLY A 115 11.52 -11.95 13.17
C GLY A 115 10.28 -11.19 13.66
N ILE A 116 9.76 -11.58 14.83
CA ILE A 116 8.50 -11.05 15.40
C ILE A 116 8.56 -9.51 15.62
N SER A 117 9.73 -8.98 15.99
CA SER A 117 9.92 -7.55 16.25
C SER A 117 10.34 -6.74 15.03
N PHE A 118 10.54 -7.38 13.87
CA PHE A 118 11.08 -6.72 12.67
C PHE A 118 10.22 -5.53 12.22
N ILE A 119 8.90 -5.69 12.27
CA ILE A 119 7.95 -4.65 11.85
C ILE A 119 8.10 -3.39 12.72
N SER A 120 8.09 -3.56 14.04
CA SER A 120 8.10 -2.45 15.00
C SER A 120 9.48 -1.82 15.21
N GLU A 121 10.55 -2.62 15.17
CA GLU A 121 11.90 -2.15 15.51
C GLU A 121 12.70 -1.68 14.29
N LYS A 122 12.38 -2.20 13.10
CA LYS A 122 13.13 -1.88 11.87
C LYS A 122 12.25 -1.31 10.76
N TYR A 123 11.27 -2.07 10.26
CA TYR A 123 10.52 -1.71 9.06
C TYR A 123 9.78 -0.37 9.21
N LEU A 124 8.89 -0.24 10.21
CA LEU A 124 8.12 0.99 10.40
C LEU A 124 9.01 2.20 10.73
N PRO A 125 9.96 2.13 11.70
CA PRO A 125 10.79 3.28 12.01
C PRO A 125 11.68 3.72 10.85
N GLU A 126 12.24 2.78 10.07
CA GLU A 126 13.09 3.10 8.93
C GLU A 126 12.29 3.79 7.82
N LYS A 127 11.11 3.28 7.47
CA LYS A 127 10.29 3.88 6.42
C LYS A 127 9.77 5.27 6.80
N ILE A 128 9.33 5.45 8.04
CA ILE A 128 8.81 6.75 8.51
C ILE A 128 9.92 7.79 8.59
N ARG A 129 11.11 7.45 9.13
CA ARG A 129 12.23 8.41 9.25
C ARG A 129 12.79 8.86 7.90
N ASN A 130 12.73 8.00 6.89
CA ASN A 130 13.29 8.25 5.57
C ASN A 130 12.26 8.80 4.57
N ASP A 131 11.04 9.13 5.03
CA ASP A 131 9.92 9.50 4.17
C ASP A 131 9.65 8.52 3.01
N ASP A 132 9.89 7.23 3.28
CA ASP A 132 9.73 6.15 2.31
C ASP A 132 8.27 5.67 2.29
N TYR A 133 7.41 6.50 1.72
CA TYR A 133 5.99 6.25 1.50
C TYR A 133 5.53 6.92 0.20
N LEU A 134 4.37 6.51 -0.31
CA LEU A 134 3.69 7.16 -1.43
C LEU A 134 2.59 8.10 -0.92
N ASP A 135 2.53 9.29 -1.51
CA ASP A 135 1.70 10.46 -1.17
C ASP A 135 1.78 11.00 0.27
#